data_AF-A0A1Q7R8U7-F1
#
_entry.id   AF-A0A1Q7R8U7-F1
#
_cell.length_a   1.000
_cell.length_b   1.000
_cell.length_c   1.000
_cell.angle_alpha   90.00
_cell.angle_beta   90.00
_cell.angle_gamma   90.00
#
_symmetry.space_group_name_H-M   'P 1'
#
loop_
_entity.id
_entity.type
_entity.pdbx_description
1 polymer ?
#
loop_
_entity_poly.entity_id
_entity_poly.type
_entity_poly.pdbx_seq_one_letter_code
_entity_poly.pdbx_strand_id
1 'polypeptide(L)'
;MLPEPWNPVGGSNFIFDTTLYRATEDYATIVDPYTGLDLPQRVERAEVFIKRGLPVTKSLDWVSLQFVPEIRVPDDAIISWDPKAQRFITVKEKHPQGLTARTKAVVHFERDLFEKVQWHDGSRLSMGDIMLGWILTFDRAMDASAIFDESVLPSFESFVQTFRGFRIISENPLVAEIYSDAFSLDAEAIGAGAAGAFWPTYGFGPGPWHTVALGIRAEAAGEGAFTDDKAAKKKVEHLNYIAGPTLAVLDRYLAAARAENFIPYAPALSKYITAEEARTRWTFLTHWREGRGHFWVGMGPFLLQRVSPVEKIVELHRFSRFPDPSTKWIRFDEPRLATVTVSGPSTVRIGEMATFEVRITFKGRPYAAGDIEEVKYLLFDAKSQLVANGAAQHAGEAWTLTFAPEVTRRLSPGSSRLEVIAVSRAVSIPSFATVSFTTLPR
;
A
#
# COMPACT_ATOMS: atom_id res chain seq x y z
N MET A 1 -5.20 24.83 6.05
CA MET A 1 -5.57 23.68 6.90
C MET A 1 -7.08 23.68 7.01
N LEU A 2 -7.72 22.54 6.72
CA LEU A 2 -9.18 22.36 6.63
C LEU A 2 -9.90 23.13 5.49
N PRO A 3 -9.35 23.26 4.26
CA PRO A 3 -10.07 23.88 3.15
C PRO A 3 -11.31 23.10 2.69
N GLU A 4 -11.38 21.79 2.91
CA GLU A 4 -12.44 20.93 2.34
C GLU A 4 -13.09 20.01 3.39
N PRO A 5 -14.33 19.54 3.14
CA PRO A 5 -15.00 18.53 3.95
C PRO A 5 -14.24 17.21 4.09
N TRP A 6 -14.18 16.65 5.30
CA TRP A 6 -13.60 15.32 5.51
C TRP A 6 -14.69 14.27 5.61
N ASN A 7 -14.68 13.30 4.72
CA ASN A 7 -15.39 12.04 4.85
C ASN A 7 -14.56 10.97 4.11
N PRO A 8 -14.59 9.70 4.54
CA PRO A 8 -13.69 8.69 3.99
C PRO A 8 -14.00 8.33 2.51
N VAL A 9 -15.22 8.56 2.03
CA VAL A 9 -15.72 8.02 0.75
C VAL A 9 -15.48 8.96 -0.45
N GLY A 10 -15.64 10.26 -0.26
CA GLY A 10 -15.54 11.29 -1.30
C GLY A 10 -15.08 12.65 -0.76
N GLY A 11 -14.34 12.64 0.36
CA GLY A 11 -13.91 13.85 1.07
C GLY A 11 -12.71 14.55 0.45
N SER A 12 -11.99 15.31 1.27
CA SER A 12 -10.88 16.14 0.81
C SER A 12 -9.71 15.35 0.22
N ASN A 13 -9.20 15.82 -0.91
CA ASN A 13 -7.92 15.39 -1.48
C ASN A 13 -6.83 16.47 -1.32
N PHE A 14 -7.10 17.53 -0.55
CA PHE A 14 -6.18 18.65 -0.40
C PHE A 14 -5.01 18.27 0.49
N ILE A 15 -3.77 18.60 0.09
CA ILE A 15 -2.57 18.13 0.81
C ILE A 15 -2.56 18.53 2.30
N PHE A 16 -3.09 19.71 2.63
CA PHE A 16 -3.19 20.21 4.01
C PHE A 16 -4.13 19.38 4.89
N ASP A 17 -5.06 18.65 4.29
CA ASP A 17 -6.03 17.80 4.97
C ASP A 17 -5.55 16.36 4.98
N THR A 18 -5.10 15.85 3.82
CA THR A 18 -4.53 14.51 3.70
C THR A 18 -3.35 14.27 4.65
N THR A 19 -2.49 15.27 4.85
CA THR A 19 -1.36 15.18 5.80
C THR A 19 -1.84 14.87 7.22
N LEU A 20 -2.99 15.41 7.61
CA LEU A 20 -3.52 15.22 8.95
C LEU A 20 -4.22 13.87 9.09
N TYR A 21 -5.11 13.53 8.15
CA TYR A 21 -5.89 12.32 8.30
C TYR A 21 -5.10 11.05 8.00
N ARG A 22 -4.01 11.12 7.21
CA ARG A 22 -3.05 10.01 7.04
C ARG A 22 -2.39 9.58 8.35
N ALA A 23 -2.24 10.51 9.30
CA ALA A 23 -1.75 10.15 10.64
C ALA A 23 -2.80 9.37 11.46
N THR A 24 -4.07 9.41 11.02
CA THR A 24 -5.20 8.74 11.67
C THR A 24 -5.55 7.38 11.06
N GLU A 25 -4.86 6.94 10.01
CA GLU A 25 -5.05 5.63 9.40
C GLU A 25 -3.87 4.70 9.61
N ASP A 26 -4.14 3.43 9.38
CA ASP A 26 -3.17 2.36 9.31
C ASP A 26 -3.37 1.65 7.97
N TYR A 27 -2.42 0.82 7.56
CA TYR A 27 -2.44 0.20 6.24
C TYR A 27 -2.19 -1.31 6.30
N ALA A 28 -2.66 -2.04 5.29
CA ALA A 28 -2.29 -3.44 5.14
C ALA A 28 -0.79 -3.60 4.78
N THR A 29 -0.29 -2.71 3.93
CA THR A 29 1.13 -2.58 3.55
C THR A 29 1.56 -1.12 3.59
N ILE A 30 2.85 -0.87 3.77
CA ILE A 30 3.44 0.49 3.76
C ILE A 30 4.55 0.53 2.72
N VAL A 31 4.64 1.63 1.97
CA VAL A 31 5.70 1.84 0.98
C VAL A 31 7.01 2.14 1.70
N ASP A 32 8.07 1.41 1.37
CA ASP A 32 9.43 1.70 1.82
C ASP A 32 9.89 3.07 1.26
N PRO A 33 10.24 4.05 2.12
CA PRO A 33 10.56 5.39 1.68
C PRO A 33 11.88 5.49 0.89
N TYR A 34 12.71 4.45 0.89
CA TYR A 34 14.02 4.44 0.23
C TYR A 34 14.06 3.59 -1.03
N THR A 35 13.19 2.57 -1.13
CA THR A 35 13.14 1.67 -2.30
C THR A 35 11.85 1.76 -3.09
N GLY A 36 10.77 2.28 -2.50
CA GLY A 36 9.44 2.29 -3.10
C GLY A 36 8.73 0.93 -3.08
N LEU A 37 9.34 -0.11 -2.53
CA LEU A 37 8.75 -1.44 -2.42
C LEU A 37 7.71 -1.50 -1.29
N ASP A 38 6.63 -2.25 -1.50
CA ASP A 38 5.62 -2.47 -0.46
C ASP A 38 6.12 -3.42 0.63
N LEU A 39 6.03 -2.97 1.87
CA LEU A 39 6.36 -3.72 3.07
C LEU A 39 5.09 -4.18 3.80
N PRO A 40 5.10 -5.37 4.42
CA PRO A 40 3.98 -5.84 5.21
C PRO A 40 3.81 -4.99 6.47
N GLN A 41 2.57 -4.56 6.75
CA GLN A 41 2.20 -3.84 7.97
C GLN A 41 1.18 -4.65 8.81
N ARG A 42 0.15 -5.20 8.16
CA ARG A 42 -0.89 -6.08 8.76
C ARG A 42 -1.04 -7.41 8.02
N VAL A 43 -0.03 -7.75 7.21
CA VAL A 43 0.03 -8.93 6.35
C VAL A 43 1.20 -9.81 6.81
N GLU A 44 0.99 -11.12 6.93
CA GLU A 44 2.07 -12.08 7.21
C GLU A 44 2.80 -12.45 5.92
N ARG A 45 2.03 -12.76 4.86
CA ARG A 45 2.56 -13.15 3.54
C ARG A 45 1.52 -13.03 2.44
N ALA A 46 1.99 -12.98 1.19
CA ALA A 46 1.17 -13.11 0.00
C ALA A 46 1.70 -14.17 -0.98
N GLU A 47 0.80 -14.84 -1.68
CA GLU A 47 1.09 -15.78 -2.75
C GLU A 47 0.56 -15.23 -4.06
N VAL A 48 1.46 -14.88 -4.97
CA VAL A 48 1.14 -14.25 -6.25
C VAL A 48 1.35 -15.27 -7.38
N PHE A 49 0.26 -15.56 -8.07
CA PHE A 49 0.20 -16.43 -9.23
C PHE A 49 0.00 -15.58 -10.47
N ILE A 50 0.86 -15.76 -11.47
CA ILE A 50 0.88 -14.98 -12.70
C ILE A 50 0.76 -15.91 -13.89
N LYS A 51 -0.08 -15.54 -14.86
CA LYS A 51 -0.14 -16.23 -16.14
C LYS A 51 1.24 -16.20 -16.82
N ARG A 52 1.75 -17.35 -17.23
CA ARG A 52 3.06 -17.49 -17.89
C ARG A 52 3.18 -16.52 -19.08
N GLY A 53 4.33 -15.86 -19.19
CA GLY A 53 4.65 -14.91 -20.27
C GLY A 53 4.59 -13.44 -19.86
N LEU A 54 4.23 -13.14 -18.60
CA LEU A 54 4.27 -11.77 -18.07
C LEU A 54 5.60 -11.49 -17.35
N PRO A 55 6.18 -10.28 -17.49
CA PRO A 55 7.49 -9.96 -16.95
C PRO A 55 7.41 -9.50 -15.49
N VAL A 56 6.88 -10.36 -14.61
CA VAL A 56 6.75 -10.04 -13.17
C VAL A 56 7.97 -10.54 -12.40
N THR A 57 8.50 -9.71 -11.51
CA THR A 57 9.63 -10.01 -10.64
C THR A 57 9.26 -9.92 -9.16
N LYS A 58 10.14 -10.42 -8.30
CA LYS A 58 9.98 -10.42 -6.84
C LYS A 58 11.29 -9.95 -6.21
N SER A 59 11.18 -9.11 -5.18
CA SER A 59 12.30 -8.54 -4.43
C SER A 59 12.28 -8.91 -2.93
N LEU A 60 11.11 -9.04 -2.29
CA LEU A 60 10.94 -9.18 -0.84
C LEU A 60 10.31 -10.52 -0.43
N ASP A 61 10.74 -11.07 0.71
CA ASP A 61 10.37 -12.43 1.13
C ASP A 61 8.91 -12.64 1.53
N TRP A 62 8.20 -11.58 1.90
CA TRP A 62 6.78 -11.67 2.30
C TRP A 62 5.87 -12.06 1.12
N VAL A 63 6.34 -11.92 -0.12
CA VAL A 63 5.62 -12.38 -1.32
C VAL A 63 6.26 -13.63 -1.89
N SER A 64 5.46 -14.57 -2.38
CA SER A 64 5.92 -15.64 -3.27
C SER A 64 5.37 -15.41 -4.68
N LEU A 65 6.16 -15.75 -5.71
CA LEU A 65 5.81 -15.55 -7.11
C LEU A 65 5.84 -16.89 -7.85
N GLN A 66 4.73 -17.25 -8.51
CA GLN A 66 4.59 -18.49 -9.27
C GLN A 66 3.99 -18.22 -10.65
N PHE A 67 4.59 -18.79 -11.70
CA PHE A 67 4.07 -18.71 -13.07
C PHE A 67 3.26 -19.94 -13.44
N VAL A 68 1.97 -19.76 -13.71
CA VAL A 68 1.03 -20.84 -14.06
C VAL A 68 0.50 -20.68 -15.49
N PRO A 69 0.13 -21.78 -16.19
CA PRO A 69 -0.38 -21.67 -17.56
C PRO A 69 -1.75 -20.98 -17.64
N GLU A 70 -2.60 -21.19 -16.64
CA GLU A 70 -3.95 -20.66 -16.56
C GLU A 70 -4.33 -20.41 -15.10
N ILE A 71 -5.11 -19.35 -14.86
CA ILE A 71 -5.71 -19.06 -13.56
C ILE A 71 -7.23 -19.06 -13.76
N ARG A 72 -7.90 -20.08 -13.24
CA ARG A 72 -9.36 -20.14 -13.21
C ARG A 72 -9.88 -19.41 -11.98
N VAL A 73 -10.90 -18.58 -12.18
CA VAL A 73 -11.59 -17.91 -11.09
C VAL A 73 -12.63 -18.88 -10.52
N PRO A 74 -12.67 -19.12 -9.20
CA PRO A 74 -13.67 -19.97 -8.58
C PRO A 74 -15.10 -19.49 -8.82
N ASP A 75 -16.02 -20.45 -8.99
CA ASP A 75 -17.45 -20.22 -9.16
C ASP A 75 -18.08 -19.37 -8.03
N ASP A 76 -17.59 -19.55 -6.81
CA ASP A 76 -18.05 -18.88 -5.59
C ASP A 76 -17.39 -17.52 -5.33
N ALA A 77 -16.44 -17.10 -6.18
CA ALA A 77 -15.84 -15.77 -6.08
C ALA A 77 -16.89 -14.68 -6.36
N ILE A 78 -16.82 -13.58 -5.62
CA ILE A 78 -17.67 -12.41 -5.77
C ILE A 78 -17.12 -11.55 -6.91
N ILE A 79 -17.96 -11.24 -7.90
CA ILE A 79 -17.57 -10.42 -9.06
C ILE A 79 -18.40 -9.14 -9.21
N SER A 80 -19.57 -9.08 -8.57
CA SER A 80 -20.47 -7.93 -8.72
C SER A 80 -21.44 -7.83 -7.53
N TRP A 81 -22.38 -6.90 -7.64
CA TRP A 81 -23.32 -6.54 -6.61
C TRP A 81 -24.70 -6.26 -7.22
N ASP A 82 -25.76 -6.68 -6.52
CA ASP A 82 -27.14 -6.30 -6.82
C ASP A 82 -27.59 -5.22 -5.82
N PRO A 83 -27.75 -3.95 -6.24
CA PRO A 83 -28.13 -2.85 -5.34
C PRO A 83 -29.57 -2.96 -4.82
N LYS A 84 -30.46 -3.67 -5.53
CA LYS A 84 -31.87 -3.81 -5.11
C LYS A 84 -32.01 -4.92 -4.08
N ALA A 85 -31.40 -6.07 -4.34
CA ALA A 85 -31.39 -7.20 -3.42
C ALA A 85 -30.38 -7.03 -2.28
N GLN A 86 -29.46 -6.06 -2.39
CA GLN A 86 -28.36 -5.81 -1.48
C GLN A 86 -27.53 -7.08 -1.21
N ARG A 87 -27.14 -7.78 -2.29
CA ARG A 87 -26.36 -9.02 -2.21
C ARG A 87 -25.24 -9.03 -3.22
N PHE A 88 -24.17 -9.75 -2.89
CA PHE A 88 -23.10 -10.04 -3.84
C PHE A 88 -23.56 -11.02 -4.94
N ILE A 89 -22.99 -10.86 -6.12
CA ILE A 89 -23.17 -11.73 -7.29
C ILE A 89 -21.87 -12.51 -7.51
N THR A 90 -22.00 -13.81 -7.62
CA THR A 90 -20.88 -14.73 -7.83
C THR A 90 -20.46 -14.85 -9.29
N VAL A 91 -19.26 -15.36 -9.52
CA VAL A 91 -18.75 -15.70 -10.87
C VAL A 91 -19.67 -16.71 -11.54
N LYS A 92 -20.18 -17.72 -10.83
CA LYS A 92 -21.10 -18.71 -11.38
C LYS A 92 -22.39 -18.08 -11.92
N GLU A 93 -22.93 -17.08 -11.24
CA GLU A 93 -24.14 -16.37 -11.67
C GLU A 93 -23.88 -15.51 -12.92
N LYS A 94 -22.76 -14.78 -12.96
CA LYS A 94 -22.46 -13.81 -14.03
C LYS A 94 -21.76 -14.43 -15.24
N HIS A 95 -20.97 -15.47 -15.02
CA HIS A 95 -20.13 -16.17 -15.99
C HIS A 95 -20.28 -17.69 -15.82
N PRO A 96 -21.44 -18.28 -16.17
CA PRO A 96 -21.73 -19.70 -15.96
C PRO A 96 -20.83 -20.65 -16.77
N GLN A 97 -20.14 -20.14 -17.79
CA GLN A 97 -19.16 -20.91 -18.59
C GLN A 97 -17.75 -20.91 -17.97
N GLY A 98 -17.58 -20.26 -16.81
CA GLY A 98 -16.29 -20.04 -16.15
C GLY A 98 -15.65 -18.71 -16.55
N LEU A 99 -14.66 -18.32 -15.75
CA LEU A 99 -13.88 -17.10 -15.95
C LEU A 99 -12.40 -17.38 -15.65
N THR A 100 -11.52 -16.71 -16.38
CA THR A 100 -10.07 -16.78 -16.15
C THR A 100 -9.51 -15.40 -15.80
N ALA A 101 -8.33 -15.38 -15.18
CA ALA A 101 -7.60 -14.16 -14.85
C ALA A 101 -6.14 -14.25 -15.31
N ARG A 102 -5.45 -13.11 -15.38
CA ARG A 102 -3.99 -13.05 -15.60
C ARG A 102 -3.19 -13.06 -14.31
N THR A 103 -3.79 -12.61 -13.22
CA THR A 103 -3.19 -12.57 -11.89
C THR A 103 -4.15 -13.11 -10.85
N LYS A 104 -3.58 -13.77 -9.84
CA LYS A 104 -4.24 -14.15 -8.60
C LYS A 104 -3.29 -13.82 -7.46
N ALA A 105 -3.79 -13.19 -6.42
CA ALA A 105 -3.05 -13.02 -5.17
C ALA A 105 -3.86 -13.63 -4.02
N VAL A 106 -3.19 -14.40 -3.16
CA VAL A 106 -3.73 -14.90 -1.89
C VAL A 106 -2.99 -14.19 -0.77
N VAL A 107 -3.70 -13.44 0.06
CA VAL A 107 -3.12 -12.65 1.16
C VAL A 107 -3.50 -13.28 2.48
N HIS A 108 -2.49 -13.50 3.33
CA HIS A 108 -2.64 -14.00 4.69
C HIS A 108 -2.36 -12.83 5.63
N PHE A 109 -3.38 -12.37 6.34
CA PHE A 109 -3.24 -11.32 7.35
C PHE A 109 -2.74 -11.89 8.68
N GLU A 110 -2.32 -11.01 9.58
CA GLU A 110 -1.92 -11.39 10.94
C GLU A 110 -3.00 -12.21 11.65
N ARG A 111 -2.59 -13.28 12.34
CA ARG A 111 -3.56 -14.20 12.96
C ARG A 111 -4.48 -13.56 13.99
N ASP A 112 -3.96 -12.57 14.71
CA ASP A 112 -4.66 -11.83 15.76
C ASP A 112 -5.25 -10.51 15.24
N LEU A 113 -5.37 -10.33 13.91
CA LEU A 113 -5.77 -9.06 13.28
C LEU A 113 -6.98 -8.40 13.95
N PHE A 114 -8.09 -9.12 14.08
CA PHE A 114 -9.35 -8.60 14.64
C PHE A 114 -9.33 -8.44 16.17
N GLU A 115 -8.35 -9.01 16.86
CA GLU A 115 -8.13 -8.78 18.29
C GLU A 115 -7.19 -7.60 18.54
N LYS A 116 -6.20 -7.45 17.66
CA LYS A 116 -5.12 -6.49 17.74
C LYS A 116 -5.55 -5.09 17.29
N VAL A 117 -6.21 -4.98 16.14
CA VAL A 117 -6.52 -3.68 15.50
C VAL A 117 -7.78 -3.07 16.09
N GLN A 118 -7.67 -1.82 16.54
CA GLN A 118 -8.75 -1.05 17.14
C GLN A 118 -8.94 0.28 16.43
N TRP A 119 -10.19 0.65 16.24
CA TRP A 119 -10.62 1.99 15.90
C TRP A 119 -10.46 2.93 17.11
N HIS A 120 -10.32 4.23 16.85
CA HIS A 120 -10.05 5.22 17.90
C HIS A 120 -11.19 5.38 18.91
N ASP A 121 -12.41 5.01 18.54
CA ASP A 121 -13.57 4.98 19.45
C ASP A 121 -13.59 3.77 20.40
N GLY A 122 -12.63 2.85 20.24
CA GLY A 122 -12.47 1.65 21.04
C GLY A 122 -13.13 0.40 20.44
N SER A 123 -13.85 0.51 19.32
CA SER A 123 -14.33 -0.65 18.59
C SER A 123 -13.16 -1.41 17.94
N ARG A 124 -13.30 -2.73 17.77
CA ARG A 124 -12.31 -3.55 17.06
C ARG A 124 -12.59 -3.53 15.56
N LEU A 125 -11.57 -3.74 14.75
CA LEU A 125 -11.75 -4.07 13.34
C LEU A 125 -12.67 -5.30 13.22
N SER A 126 -13.56 -5.32 12.23
CA SER A 126 -14.37 -6.52 11.92
C SER A 126 -14.53 -6.73 10.42
N MET A 127 -15.01 -7.92 10.05
CA MET A 127 -15.33 -8.23 8.66
C MET A 127 -16.40 -7.28 8.08
N GLY A 128 -17.28 -6.72 8.92
CA GLY A 128 -18.24 -5.70 8.51
C GLY A 128 -17.59 -4.43 7.95
N ASP A 129 -16.45 -4.00 8.52
CA ASP A 129 -15.70 -2.83 8.04
C ASP A 129 -15.15 -3.09 6.62
N ILE A 130 -14.58 -4.28 6.40
CA ILE A 130 -13.98 -4.68 5.12
C ILE A 130 -15.06 -4.85 4.04
N MET A 131 -16.13 -5.57 4.37
CA MET A 131 -17.17 -5.90 3.39
C MET A 131 -18.02 -4.68 3.03
N LEU A 132 -18.18 -3.70 3.91
CA LEU A 132 -18.80 -2.42 3.54
C LEU A 132 -17.97 -1.69 2.47
N GLY A 133 -16.65 -1.71 2.58
CA GLY A 133 -15.75 -1.17 1.55
C GLY A 133 -16.05 -1.76 0.16
N TRP A 134 -16.12 -3.09 0.07
CA TRP A 134 -16.49 -3.78 -1.16
C TRP A 134 -17.89 -3.42 -1.67
N ILE A 135 -18.89 -3.34 -0.77
CA ILE A 135 -20.25 -2.91 -1.17
C ILE A 135 -20.19 -1.53 -1.81
N LEU A 136 -19.53 -0.56 -1.17
CA LEU A 136 -19.47 0.82 -1.66
C LEU A 136 -18.66 0.98 -2.95
N THR A 137 -17.69 0.09 -3.22
CA THR A 137 -17.00 0.03 -4.53
C THR A 137 -17.98 -0.22 -5.67
N PHE A 138 -18.99 -1.08 -5.47
CA PHE A 138 -19.98 -1.38 -6.51
C PHE A 138 -21.22 -0.49 -6.44
N ASP A 139 -21.85 -0.40 -5.26
CA ASP A 139 -23.20 0.13 -5.08
C ASP A 139 -23.32 1.58 -5.58
N ARG A 140 -22.31 2.42 -5.29
CA ARG A 140 -22.29 3.84 -5.70
C ARG A 140 -22.26 4.04 -7.21
N ALA A 141 -21.78 3.06 -7.98
CA ALA A 141 -21.72 3.14 -9.43
C ALA A 141 -22.97 2.54 -10.13
N MET A 142 -23.93 2.02 -9.36
CA MET A 142 -25.14 1.40 -9.92
C MET A 142 -26.32 2.38 -9.88
N ASP A 143 -26.93 2.69 -11.02
CA ASP A 143 -28.08 3.62 -11.13
C ASP A 143 -29.25 3.29 -10.17
N ALA A 144 -29.42 2.00 -9.84
CA ALA A 144 -30.48 1.54 -8.94
C ALA A 144 -30.15 1.71 -7.44
N SER A 145 -28.93 2.14 -7.08
CA SER A 145 -28.56 2.42 -5.69
C SER A 145 -29.16 3.74 -5.19
N ALA A 146 -29.56 3.75 -3.93
CA ALA A 146 -29.99 4.96 -3.23
C ALA A 146 -28.85 6.01 -3.08
N ILE A 147 -27.60 5.56 -3.18
CA ILE A 147 -26.40 6.40 -3.08
C ILE A 147 -25.64 6.45 -4.41
N PHE A 148 -26.33 6.22 -5.54
CA PHE A 148 -25.74 6.33 -6.87
C PHE A 148 -25.07 7.69 -7.09
N ASP A 149 -23.85 7.67 -7.61
CA ASP A 149 -23.03 8.85 -7.85
C ASP A 149 -22.33 8.77 -9.21
N GLU A 150 -22.74 9.63 -10.13
CA GLU A 150 -22.21 9.66 -11.50
C GLU A 150 -20.71 9.95 -11.55
N SER A 151 -20.18 10.70 -10.57
CA SER A 151 -18.75 11.05 -10.49
C SER A 151 -17.84 9.83 -10.31
N VAL A 152 -18.37 8.70 -9.81
CA VAL A 152 -17.59 7.48 -9.61
C VAL A 152 -17.57 6.54 -10.81
N LEU A 153 -18.39 6.79 -11.84
CA LEU A 153 -18.47 5.92 -13.00
C LEU A 153 -17.12 5.73 -13.73
N PRO A 154 -16.31 6.78 -14.00
CA PRO A 154 -15.07 6.60 -14.74
C PRO A 154 -14.07 5.69 -14.03
N SER A 155 -13.95 5.81 -12.71
CA SER A 155 -13.05 4.95 -11.91
C SER A 155 -13.60 3.54 -11.78
N PHE A 156 -14.92 3.38 -11.64
CA PHE A 156 -15.57 2.08 -11.59
C PHE A 156 -15.46 1.30 -12.92
N GLU A 157 -15.64 1.97 -14.05
CA GLU A 157 -15.47 1.37 -15.38
C GLU A 157 -14.05 0.83 -15.60
N SER A 158 -13.04 1.60 -15.21
CA SER A 158 -11.63 1.17 -15.22
C SER A 158 -11.41 -0.06 -14.32
N PHE A 159 -12.00 -0.06 -13.13
CA PHE A 159 -11.93 -1.18 -12.21
C PHE A 159 -12.55 -2.46 -12.79
N VAL A 160 -13.78 -2.42 -13.31
CA VAL A 160 -14.46 -3.63 -13.81
C VAL A 160 -13.85 -4.20 -15.10
N GLN A 161 -13.11 -3.39 -15.88
CA GLN A 161 -12.37 -3.89 -17.05
C GLN A 161 -11.37 -4.97 -16.68
N THR A 162 -10.72 -4.85 -15.52
CA THR A 162 -9.63 -5.74 -15.11
C THR A 162 -10.02 -6.66 -13.96
N PHE A 163 -10.94 -6.26 -13.08
CA PHE A 163 -11.39 -7.08 -11.96
C PHE A 163 -12.08 -8.35 -12.45
N ARG A 164 -11.71 -9.50 -11.87
CA ARG A 164 -12.28 -10.82 -12.20
C ARG A 164 -12.96 -11.49 -11.02
N GLY A 165 -12.75 -11.00 -9.81
CA GLY A 165 -13.46 -11.44 -8.62
C GLY A 165 -12.58 -11.46 -7.39
N PHE A 166 -13.19 -11.63 -6.23
CA PHE A 166 -12.48 -11.90 -4.97
C PHE A 166 -13.17 -12.99 -4.17
N ARG A 167 -12.47 -13.62 -3.24
CA ARG A 167 -13.03 -14.63 -2.34
C ARG A 167 -12.38 -14.56 -0.96
N ILE A 168 -13.21 -14.62 0.08
CA ILE A 168 -12.75 -14.81 1.46
C ILE A 168 -12.59 -16.32 1.70
N ILE A 169 -11.36 -16.78 1.89
CA ILE A 169 -11.04 -18.19 2.14
C ILE A 169 -11.25 -18.53 3.62
N SER A 170 -10.87 -17.61 4.50
CA SER A 170 -11.03 -17.72 5.95
C SER A 170 -11.30 -16.33 6.53
N GLU A 171 -12.25 -16.25 7.46
CA GLU A 171 -12.63 -14.99 8.11
C GLU A 171 -11.77 -14.70 9.35
N ASN A 172 -11.27 -15.71 10.08
CA ASN A 172 -10.39 -15.52 11.24
C ASN A 172 -9.50 -16.78 11.47
N PRO A 173 -8.18 -16.74 11.17
CA PRO A 173 -7.44 -15.61 10.63
C PRO A 173 -7.91 -15.23 9.23
N LEU A 174 -7.79 -13.94 8.86
CA LEU A 174 -8.23 -13.47 7.55
C LEU A 174 -7.29 -13.98 6.46
N VAL A 175 -7.84 -14.78 5.56
CA VAL A 175 -7.19 -15.19 4.30
C VAL A 175 -8.14 -14.88 3.17
N ALA A 176 -7.68 -14.09 2.21
CA ALA A 176 -8.49 -13.65 1.10
C ALA A 176 -7.71 -13.71 -0.22
N GLU A 177 -8.42 -13.89 -1.31
CA GLU A 177 -7.83 -13.92 -2.64
C GLU A 177 -8.56 -12.99 -3.61
N ILE A 178 -7.80 -12.40 -4.53
CA ILE A 178 -8.31 -11.52 -5.58
C ILE A 178 -7.79 -11.98 -6.93
N TYR A 179 -8.62 -11.79 -7.95
CA TYR A 179 -8.38 -12.19 -9.33
C TYR A 179 -8.50 -10.98 -10.24
N SER A 180 -7.51 -10.77 -11.12
CA SER A 180 -7.49 -9.62 -12.02
C SER A 180 -6.79 -9.91 -13.35
N ASP A 181 -7.13 -9.13 -14.37
CA ASP A 181 -6.37 -9.05 -15.62
C ASP A 181 -5.31 -7.92 -15.60
N ALA A 182 -5.36 -7.04 -14.60
CA ALA A 182 -4.30 -6.09 -14.31
C ALA A 182 -3.12 -6.78 -13.64
N PHE A 183 -1.92 -6.26 -13.88
CA PHE A 183 -0.68 -6.71 -13.24
C PHE A 183 0.29 -5.54 -13.12
N SER A 184 1.17 -5.63 -12.13
CA SER A 184 2.34 -4.76 -11.97
C SER A 184 3.60 -5.56 -12.29
N LEU A 185 4.73 -4.87 -12.53
CA LEU A 185 6.02 -5.53 -12.75
C LEU A 185 6.54 -6.20 -11.46
N ASP A 186 6.17 -5.66 -10.30
CA ASP A 186 6.58 -6.18 -9.01
C ASP A 186 5.46 -7.02 -8.37
N ALA A 187 5.81 -8.21 -7.90
CA ALA A 187 4.90 -9.09 -7.18
C ALA A 187 4.45 -8.47 -5.85
N GLU A 188 5.31 -7.66 -5.23
CA GLU A 188 5.03 -6.85 -4.03
C GLU A 188 3.83 -5.94 -4.25
N ALA A 189 3.79 -5.20 -5.37
CA ALA A 189 2.69 -4.30 -5.69
C ALA A 189 1.37 -5.05 -5.94
N ILE A 190 1.44 -6.25 -6.53
CA ILE A 190 0.25 -7.11 -6.72
C ILE A 190 -0.27 -7.61 -5.37
N GLY A 191 0.63 -8.09 -4.50
CA GLY A 191 0.30 -8.52 -3.15
C GLY A 191 -0.25 -7.38 -2.28
N ALA A 192 0.32 -6.19 -2.40
CA ALA A 192 -0.07 -4.99 -1.66
C ALA A 192 -1.44 -4.48 -2.12
N GLY A 193 -1.68 -4.42 -3.43
CA GLY A 193 -3.00 -4.08 -3.97
C GLY A 193 -4.07 -5.07 -3.52
N ALA A 194 -3.76 -6.36 -3.50
CA ALA A 194 -4.65 -7.38 -2.96
C ALA A 194 -4.94 -7.20 -1.46
N ALA A 195 -3.91 -6.88 -0.66
CA ALA A 195 -4.07 -6.66 0.77
C ALA A 195 -4.89 -5.40 1.06
N GLY A 196 -4.61 -4.31 0.34
CA GLY A 196 -5.36 -3.05 0.44
C GLY A 196 -6.84 -3.20 0.08
N ALA A 197 -7.17 -4.10 -0.85
CA ALA A 197 -8.57 -4.40 -1.21
C ALA A 197 -9.38 -5.02 -0.05
N PHE A 198 -8.72 -5.52 1.00
CA PHE A 198 -9.38 -6.03 2.20
C PHE A 198 -9.04 -5.20 3.45
N TRP A 199 -8.72 -3.92 3.25
CA TRP A 199 -8.44 -2.98 4.34
C TRP A 199 -9.47 -1.85 4.32
N PRO A 200 -10.12 -1.49 5.46
CA PRO A 200 -11.21 -0.52 5.48
C PRO A 200 -10.73 0.94 5.50
N THR A 201 -9.76 1.23 4.63
CA THR A 201 -9.34 2.58 4.29
C THR A 201 -9.86 2.88 2.89
N TYR A 202 -10.75 3.86 2.80
CA TYR A 202 -11.35 4.31 1.56
C TYR A 202 -10.41 5.30 0.86
N GLY A 203 -10.81 5.82 -0.31
CA GLY A 203 -9.99 6.75 -1.09
C GLY A 203 -9.58 8.03 -0.35
N PHE A 204 -10.33 8.43 0.68
CA PHE A 204 -10.14 9.69 1.41
C PHE A 204 -9.98 9.49 2.91
N GLY A 205 -9.62 8.28 3.35
CA GLY A 205 -9.27 8.00 4.74
C GLY A 205 -9.92 6.74 5.34
N PRO A 206 -9.65 6.46 6.63
CA PRO A 206 -10.16 5.30 7.34
C PRO A 206 -11.65 5.49 7.66
N GLY A 207 -12.45 4.43 7.54
CA GLY A 207 -13.90 4.52 7.77
C GLY A 207 -14.47 3.25 8.41
N PRO A 208 -14.69 3.21 9.72
CA PRO A 208 -15.40 2.08 10.30
C PRO A 208 -16.85 2.06 9.80
N TRP A 209 -17.43 0.87 9.68
CA TRP A 209 -18.74 0.72 9.04
C TRP A 209 -19.82 1.57 9.70
N HIS A 210 -19.76 1.77 11.01
CA HIS A 210 -20.78 2.47 11.78
C HIS A 210 -20.70 3.99 11.60
N THR A 211 -19.53 4.58 11.31
CA THR A 211 -19.49 6.02 10.95
C THR A 211 -19.95 6.23 9.52
N VAL A 212 -19.49 5.39 8.59
CA VAL A 212 -19.85 5.48 7.16
C VAL A 212 -21.35 5.26 6.95
N ALA A 213 -21.97 4.38 7.74
CA ALA A 213 -23.42 4.14 7.74
C ALA A 213 -24.26 5.42 7.97
N LEU A 214 -23.77 6.37 8.78
CA LEU A 214 -24.46 7.64 8.97
C LEU A 214 -24.47 8.47 7.69
N GLY A 215 -23.34 8.52 6.98
CA GLY A 215 -23.24 9.18 5.68
C GLY A 215 -24.09 8.49 4.60
N ILE A 216 -24.12 7.15 4.59
CA ILE A 216 -24.98 6.38 3.68
C ILE A 216 -26.45 6.76 3.87
N ARG A 217 -26.93 6.82 5.12
CA ARG A 217 -28.31 7.23 5.41
C ARG A 217 -28.58 8.68 5.01
N ALA A 218 -27.65 9.60 5.32
CA ALA A 218 -27.78 11.00 4.95
C ALA A 218 -27.84 11.20 3.43
N GLU A 219 -27.00 10.51 2.67
CA GLU A 219 -26.99 10.59 1.21
C GLU A 219 -28.22 9.94 0.58
N ALA A 220 -28.63 8.77 1.07
CA ALA A 220 -29.84 8.10 0.61
C ALA A 220 -31.12 8.95 0.85
N ALA A 221 -31.12 9.76 1.91
CA ALA A 221 -32.19 10.71 2.22
C ALA A 221 -32.08 12.05 1.47
N GLY A 222 -30.98 12.29 0.75
CA GLY A 222 -30.73 13.57 0.07
C GLY A 222 -30.42 14.73 1.03
N GLU A 223 -29.94 14.45 2.24
CA GLU A 223 -29.57 15.46 3.24
C GLU A 223 -28.07 15.80 3.24
N GLY A 224 -27.29 15.13 2.39
CA GLY A 224 -25.90 15.41 2.11
C GLY A 224 -25.39 14.53 0.96
N ALA A 225 -24.16 14.73 0.53
CA ALA A 225 -23.49 13.82 -0.41
C ALA A 225 -22.02 13.60 -0.04
N PHE A 226 -21.48 12.42 -0.31
CA PHE A 226 -20.10 12.06 -0.04
C PHE A 226 -19.13 12.83 -0.93
N THR A 227 -19.49 13.12 -2.18
CA THR A 227 -18.65 13.85 -3.16
C THR A 227 -19.11 15.29 -3.33
N ASP A 228 -18.16 16.14 -3.72
CA ASP A 228 -18.40 17.54 -4.07
C ASP A 228 -19.28 17.68 -5.32
N ASP A 229 -19.02 16.87 -6.36
CA ASP A 229 -19.80 16.86 -7.61
C ASP A 229 -21.29 16.58 -7.37
N LYS A 230 -21.58 15.53 -6.60
CA LYS A 230 -22.97 15.16 -6.26
C LYS A 230 -23.60 16.21 -5.35
N ALA A 231 -22.86 16.74 -4.37
CA ALA A 231 -23.32 17.80 -3.48
C ALA A 231 -23.73 19.05 -4.29
N ALA A 232 -22.87 19.50 -5.21
CA ALA A 232 -23.13 20.64 -6.08
C ALA A 232 -24.33 20.41 -7.00
N LYS A 233 -24.40 19.24 -7.66
CA LYS A 233 -25.49 18.86 -8.57
C LYS A 233 -26.85 18.80 -7.86
N LYS A 234 -26.88 18.26 -6.64
CA LYS A 234 -28.10 18.09 -5.83
C LYS A 234 -28.41 19.30 -4.94
N LYS A 235 -27.51 20.27 -4.84
CA LYS A 235 -27.59 21.45 -3.95
C LYS A 235 -27.80 21.04 -2.49
N VAL A 236 -27.03 20.04 -2.06
CA VAL A 236 -26.99 19.55 -0.68
C VAL A 236 -25.58 19.75 -0.12
N GLU A 237 -25.42 19.64 1.20
CA GLU A 237 -24.10 19.78 1.82
C GLU A 237 -23.18 18.62 1.44
N HIS A 238 -21.91 18.93 1.14
CA HIS A 238 -20.85 17.92 1.05
C HIS A 238 -20.53 17.41 2.46
N LEU A 239 -20.67 16.10 2.67
CA LEU A 239 -20.58 15.47 3.98
C LEU A 239 -19.24 15.77 4.61
N ASN A 240 -19.29 16.34 5.82
CA ASN A 240 -18.14 16.68 6.62
C ASN A 240 -18.27 16.06 8.01
N TYR A 241 -17.35 15.16 8.35
CA TYR A 241 -17.39 14.40 9.59
C TYR A 241 -16.69 15.14 10.72
N ILE A 242 -15.99 16.24 10.44
CA ILE A 242 -15.19 16.97 11.45
C ILE A 242 -15.76 18.34 11.82
N ALA A 243 -16.63 18.93 11.00
CA ALA A 243 -17.11 20.29 11.20
C ALA A 243 -18.37 20.59 10.38
N GLY A 244 -19.01 21.72 10.68
CA GLY A 244 -20.07 22.28 9.85
C GLY A 244 -21.47 21.71 10.12
N PRO A 245 -22.47 22.12 9.31
CA PRO A 245 -23.88 21.82 9.54
C PRO A 245 -24.21 20.32 9.39
N THR A 246 -23.39 19.58 8.65
CA THR A 246 -23.53 18.13 8.45
C THR A 246 -23.39 17.34 9.75
N LEU A 247 -22.69 17.86 10.76
CA LEU A 247 -22.60 17.21 12.08
C LEU A 247 -23.98 17.03 12.73
N ALA A 248 -24.88 18.01 12.61
CA ALA A 248 -26.23 17.91 13.16
C ALA A 248 -27.09 16.88 12.40
N VAL A 249 -26.86 16.73 11.10
CA VAL A 249 -27.50 15.68 10.28
C VAL A 249 -27.03 14.30 10.76
N LEU A 250 -25.72 14.12 10.94
CA LEU A 250 -25.13 12.88 11.42
C LEU A 250 -25.57 12.54 12.86
N ASP A 251 -25.75 13.54 13.74
CA ASP A 251 -26.30 13.35 15.09
C ASP A 251 -27.70 12.73 15.07
N ARG A 252 -28.59 13.18 14.16
CA ARG A 252 -29.92 12.59 13.99
C ARG A 252 -29.85 11.13 13.54
N TYR A 253 -28.99 10.83 12.57
CA TYR A 253 -28.82 9.46 12.09
C TYR A 253 -28.16 8.56 13.13
N LEU A 254 -27.26 9.09 13.98
CA LEU A 254 -26.71 8.33 15.10
C LEU A 254 -27.80 7.95 16.10
N ALA A 255 -28.67 8.91 16.47
CA ALA A 255 -29.78 8.65 17.38
C ALA A 255 -30.75 7.59 16.81
N ALA A 256 -31.10 7.70 15.54
CA ALA A 256 -31.94 6.73 14.84
C ALA A 256 -31.27 5.35 14.75
N ALA A 257 -30.00 5.29 14.34
CA ALA A 257 -29.25 4.05 14.23
C ALA A 257 -29.12 3.32 15.58
N ARG A 258 -28.91 4.07 16.67
CA ARG A 258 -28.88 3.52 18.03
C ARG A 258 -30.25 2.98 18.46
N ALA A 259 -31.33 3.70 18.18
CA ALA A 259 -32.69 3.27 18.52
C ALA A 259 -33.12 2.00 17.76
N GLU A 260 -32.74 1.90 16.49
CA GLU A 260 -33.06 0.79 15.60
C GLU A 260 -32.09 -0.39 15.74
N ASN A 261 -30.95 -0.19 16.42
CA ASN A 261 -29.78 -1.07 16.37
C ASN A 261 -29.36 -1.40 14.93
N PHE A 262 -29.27 -0.35 14.11
CA PHE A 262 -29.16 -0.43 12.66
C PHE A 262 -27.90 -1.17 12.19
N ILE A 263 -28.05 -1.99 11.16
CA ILE A 263 -26.95 -2.63 10.41
C ILE A 263 -27.10 -2.19 8.95
N PRO A 264 -26.12 -1.47 8.36
CA PRO A 264 -26.20 -1.07 6.95
C PRO A 264 -26.18 -2.31 6.04
N TYR A 265 -26.88 -2.26 4.90
CA TYR A 265 -26.93 -3.37 3.93
C TYR A 265 -27.18 -4.73 4.59
N ALA A 266 -28.14 -4.80 5.53
CA ALA A 266 -28.40 -5.97 6.36
C ALA A 266 -28.47 -7.31 5.60
N PRO A 267 -29.08 -7.42 4.40
CA PRO A 267 -29.09 -8.67 3.63
C PRO A 267 -27.69 -9.27 3.36
N ALA A 268 -26.65 -8.43 3.24
CA ALA A 268 -25.26 -8.86 3.08
C ALA A 268 -24.47 -8.82 4.40
N LEU A 269 -24.61 -7.75 5.18
CA LEU A 269 -23.71 -7.49 6.32
C LEU A 269 -24.16 -8.13 7.63
N SER A 270 -25.41 -8.57 7.79
CA SER A 270 -25.84 -9.29 9.00
C SER A 270 -25.16 -10.66 9.18
N LYS A 271 -24.48 -11.18 8.13
CA LYS A 271 -23.57 -12.32 8.26
C LYS A 271 -22.31 -11.97 9.07
N TYR A 272 -21.83 -10.72 8.97
CA TYR A 272 -20.54 -10.28 9.50
C TYR A 272 -20.67 -9.37 10.73
N ILE A 273 -21.83 -8.75 10.91
CA ILE A 273 -22.11 -7.82 12.01
C ILE A 273 -23.22 -8.42 12.87
N THR A 274 -22.88 -8.74 14.11
CA THR A 274 -23.88 -9.21 15.08
C THR A 274 -24.69 -8.05 15.64
N ALA A 275 -25.90 -8.32 16.13
CA ALA A 275 -26.71 -7.31 16.81
C ALA A 275 -26.03 -6.73 18.07
N GLU A 276 -25.19 -7.53 18.75
CA GLU A 276 -24.42 -7.08 19.91
C GLU A 276 -23.26 -6.16 19.51
N GLU A 277 -22.54 -6.50 18.44
CA GLU A 277 -21.52 -5.62 17.86
C GLU A 277 -22.13 -4.29 17.47
N ALA A 278 -23.23 -4.29 16.72
CA ALA A 278 -23.91 -3.07 16.29
C ALA A 278 -24.27 -2.18 17.50
N ARG A 279 -24.87 -2.76 18.54
CA ARG A 279 -25.26 -2.03 19.76
C ARG A 279 -24.04 -1.40 20.43
N THR A 280 -22.98 -2.17 20.59
CA THR A 280 -21.72 -1.72 21.21
C THR A 280 -21.10 -0.58 20.41
N ARG A 281 -21.03 -0.71 19.07
CA ARG A 281 -20.45 0.32 18.21
C ARG A 281 -21.27 1.61 18.20
N TRP A 282 -22.60 1.53 18.22
CA TRP A 282 -23.44 2.73 18.36
C TRP A 282 -23.23 3.45 19.69
N THR A 283 -23.07 2.71 20.79
CA THR A 283 -22.69 3.28 22.08
C THR A 283 -21.31 3.94 22.03
N PHE A 284 -20.30 3.28 21.46
CA PHE A 284 -18.95 3.83 21.37
C PHE A 284 -18.90 5.09 20.51
N LEU A 285 -19.59 5.12 19.37
CA LEU A 285 -19.67 6.30 18.52
C LEU A 285 -20.42 7.46 19.19
N THR A 286 -21.43 7.17 20.02
CA THR A 286 -22.09 8.19 20.84
C THR A 286 -21.08 8.83 21.80
N HIS A 287 -20.34 8.03 22.56
CA HIS A 287 -19.31 8.56 23.47
C HIS A 287 -18.19 9.31 22.73
N TRP A 288 -17.80 8.84 21.54
CA TRP A 288 -16.83 9.52 20.70
C TRP A 288 -17.32 10.91 20.28
N ARG A 289 -18.56 10.98 19.77
CA ARG A 289 -19.19 12.23 19.35
C ARG A 289 -19.32 13.21 20.52
N GLU A 290 -19.77 12.75 21.69
CA GLU A 290 -19.90 13.57 22.91
C GLU A 290 -18.53 14.05 23.43
N GLY A 291 -17.51 13.19 23.40
CA GLY A 291 -16.18 13.51 23.92
C GLY A 291 -15.31 14.35 22.99
N ARG A 292 -15.55 14.32 21.67
CA ARG A 292 -14.66 14.94 20.67
C ARG A 292 -15.32 15.95 19.76
N GLY A 293 -16.64 15.92 19.65
CA GLY A 293 -17.36 16.83 18.78
C GLY A 293 -17.17 16.56 17.29
N HIS A 294 -16.87 15.32 16.87
CA HIS A 294 -16.83 14.92 15.46
C HIS A 294 -17.11 13.41 15.25
N PHE A 295 -17.26 13.00 14.00
CA PHE A 295 -17.51 11.62 13.54
C PHE A 295 -16.31 10.98 12.84
N TRP A 296 -15.18 11.70 12.72
CA TRP A 296 -13.94 11.11 12.21
C TRP A 296 -13.37 10.11 13.22
N VAL A 297 -13.41 8.82 12.89
CA VAL A 297 -12.86 7.72 13.70
C VAL A 297 -11.82 7.00 12.85
N GLY A 298 -10.55 7.11 13.23
CA GLY A 298 -9.44 6.45 12.55
C GLY A 298 -8.99 5.17 13.24
N MET A 299 -7.88 4.61 12.78
CA MET A 299 -7.22 3.42 13.37
C MET A 299 -5.69 3.54 13.43
N GLY A 300 -5.16 4.70 13.07
CA GLY A 300 -3.73 4.98 12.99
C GLY A 300 -3.06 5.34 14.31
N PRO A 301 -1.77 5.68 14.28
CA PRO A 301 -0.97 6.01 15.47
C PRO A 301 -1.39 7.31 16.16
N PHE A 302 -2.10 8.20 15.48
CA PHE A 302 -2.66 9.42 16.05
C PHE A 302 -4.16 9.46 15.89
N LEU A 303 -4.87 9.94 16.90
CA LEU A 303 -6.29 10.22 16.80
C LEU A 303 -6.54 11.71 16.62
N LEU A 304 -7.65 12.05 15.98
CA LEU A 304 -8.15 13.41 15.91
C LEU A 304 -8.78 13.76 17.26
N GLN A 305 -8.12 14.62 18.02
CA GLN A 305 -8.54 14.99 19.37
C GLN A 305 -9.56 16.13 19.32
N ARG A 306 -9.27 17.16 18.52
CA ARG A 306 -10.07 18.37 18.41
C ARG A 306 -9.83 19.05 17.06
N VAL A 307 -10.90 19.66 16.54
CA VAL A 307 -10.89 20.45 15.31
C VAL A 307 -11.47 21.83 15.61
N SER A 308 -10.75 22.86 15.22
CA SER A 308 -11.11 24.27 15.38
C SER A 308 -11.05 24.93 13.99
N PRO A 309 -12.13 24.84 13.18
CA PRO A 309 -12.11 25.29 11.79
C PRO A 309 -11.88 26.80 11.64
N VAL A 310 -12.41 27.62 12.55
CA VAL A 310 -12.29 29.09 12.51
C VAL A 310 -10.85 29.51 12.77
N GLU A 311 -10.24 28.97 13.82
CA GLU A 311 -8.85 29.22 14.19
C GLU A 311 -7.86 28.47 13.28
N LYS A 312 -8.35 27.56 12.43
CA LYS A 312 -7.57 26.62 11.63
C LYS A 312 -6.57 25.86 12.49
N ILE A 313 -7.05 25.24 13.56
CA ILE A 313 -6.26 24.42 14.48
C ILE A 313 -6.79 22.99 14.45
N VAL A 314 -5.87 22.04 14.33
CA VAL A 314 -6.15 20.60 14.46
C VAL A 314 -5.22 20.03 15.52
N GLU A 315 -5.80 19.29 16.45
CA GLU A 315 -5.07 18.66 17.54
C GLU A 315 -5.07 17.15 17.34
N LEU A 316 -3.88 16.56 17.18
CA LEU A 316 -3.68 15.13 17.05
C LEU A 316 -2.98 14.60 18.30
N HIS A 317 -3.54 13.55 18.89
CA HIS A 317 -2.96 12.90 20.08
C HIS A 317 -2.49 11.50 19.73
N ARG A 318 -1.38 11.05 20.34
CA ARG A 318 -0.92 9.67 20.18
C ARG A 318 -2.01 8.71 20.67
N PHE A 319 -2.38 7.75 19.82
CA PHE A 319 -3.27 6.67 20.20
C PHE A 319 -2.48 5.58 20.92
N SER A 320 -2.60 5.52 22.25
CA SER A 320 -1.81 4.62 23.10
C SER A 320 -2.09 3.13 22.86
N ARG A 321 -3.23 2.79 22.26
CA ARG A 321 -3.63 1.42 21.91
C ARG A 321 -3.25 1.04 20.47
N PHE A 322 -2.54 1.90 19.74
CA PHE A 322 -2.02 1.54 18.43
C PHE A 322 -1.09 0.31 18.56
N PRO A 323 -1.26 -0.75 17.76
CA PRO A 323 -0.58 -2.03 18.01
C PRO A 323 0.94 -1.99 17.92
N ASP A 324 1.49 -1.11 17.07
CA ASP A 324 2.92 -1.12 16.82
C ASP A 324 3.69 -0.23 17.81
N PRO A 325 4.88 -0.67 18.26
CA PRO A 325 5.76 0.17 19.03
C PRO A 325 6.27 1.34 18.17
N SER A 326 6.57 2.48 18.79
CA SER A 326 7.14 3.64 18.09
C SER A 326 8.50 3.37 17.44
N THR A 327 9.18 2.29 17.85
CA THR A 327 10.47 1.88 17.32
C THR A 327 10.38 0.99 16.09
N LYS A 328 9.19 0.52 15.68
CA LYS A 328 9.02 -0.43 14.56
C LYS A 328 9.73 0.02 13.28
N TRP A 329 9.65 1.33 12.99
CA TRP A 329 10.17 1.92 11.76
C TRP A 329 11.41 2.79 11.94
N ILE A 330 12.12 2.67 13.08
CA ILE A 330 13.34 3.45 13.37
C ILE A 330 14.46 3.21 12.35
N ARG A 331 14.40 2.08 11.62
CA ARG A 331 15.34 1.78 10.51
C ARG A 331 15.27 2.79 9.37
N PHE A 332 14.21 3.60 9.29
CA PHE A 332 14.00 4.66 8.31
C PHE A 332 14.33 6.06 8.83
N ASP A 333 14.99 6.17 9.99
CA ASP A 333 15.48 7.45 10.51
C ASP A 333 16.65 7.99 9.65
N GLU A 334 17.47 7.10 9.10
CA GLU A 334 18.57 7.47 8.22
C GLU A 334 18.76 6.47 7.07
N PRO A 335 18.84 6.95 5.81
CA PRO A 335 19.08 6.08 4.68
C PRO A 335 20.48 5.48 4.76
N ARG A 336 20.57 4.16 4.54
CA ARG A 336 21.84 3.42 4.54
C ARG A 336 22.63 3.64 3.25
N LEU A 337 23.02 4.89 2.96
CA LEU A 337 23.78 5.25 1.77
C LEU A 337 25.19 4.65 1.83
N ALA A 338 25.54 3.82 0.85
CA ALA A 338 26.84 3.15 0.81
C ALA A 338 27.96 4.13 0.43
N THR A 339 29.11 4.01 1.11
CA THR A 339 30.37 4.61 0.68
C THR A 339 31.23 3.53 0.05
N VAL A 340 31.62 3.73 -1.21
CA VAL A 340 32.46 2.78 -1.96
C VAL A 340 33.87 3.33 -2.02
N THR A 341 34.85 2.48 -1.75
CA THR A 341 36.27 2.78 -2.00
C THR A 341 36.89 1.66 -2.81
N VAL A 342 37.79 2.03 -3.71
CA VAL A 342 38.50 1.07 -4.57
C VAL A 342 39.99 1.29 -4.37
N SER A 343 40.71 0.20 -4.18
CA SER A 343 42.17 0.19 -4.02
C SER A 343 42.76 -0.89 -4.89
N GLY A 344 44.00 -0.69 -5.35
CA GLY A 344 44.67 -1.61 -6.25
C GLY A 344 46.01 -1.07 -6.70
N PRO A 345 46.68 -1.73 -7.65
CA PRO A 345 47.99 -1.31 -8.11
C PRO A 345 47.91 0.05 -8.82
N SER A 346 48.89 0.92 -8.54
CA SER A 346 49.03 2.22 -9.20
C SER A 346 49.54 2.10 -10.65
N THR A 347 50.07 0.93 -11.01
CA THR A 347 50.56 0.60 -12.35
C THR A 347 50.12 -0.80 -12.76
N VAL A 348 49.76 -0.97 -14.04
CA VAL A 348 49.40 -2.27 -14.62
C VAL A 348 50.17 -2.43 -15.93
N ARG A 349 50.94 -3.51 -16.10
CA ARG A 349 51.58 -3.80 -17.38
C ARG A 349 50.62 -4.52 -18.31
N ILE A 350 50.66 -4.15 -19.59
CA ILE A 350 49.86 -4.78 -20.64
C ILE A 350 50.17 -6.29 -20.70
N GLY A 351 49.14 -7.11 -20.49
CA GLY A 351 49.26 -8.57 -20.52
C GLY A 351 49.65 -9.22 -19.20
N GLU A 352 49.67 -8.47 -18.10
CA GLU A 352 49.72 -9.02 -16.75
C GLU A 352 48.33 -9.03 -16.10
N MET A 353 48.16 -9.86 -15.09
CA MET A 353 46.97 -9.88 -14.25
C MET A 353 46.99 -8.69 -13.28
N ALA A 354 45.85 -8.04 -13.07
CA ALA A 354 45.71 -6.97 -12.09
C ALA A 354 44.48 -7.21 -11.20
N THR A 355 44.64 -7.00 -9.89
CA THR A 355 43.56 -7.19 -8.92
C THR A 355 43.30 -5.89 -8.16
N PHE A 356 42.04 -5.51 -8.06
CA PHE A 356 41.55 -4.37 -7.29
C PHE A 356 40.60 -4.86 -6.21
N GLU A 357 40.69 -4.26 -5.04
CA GLU A 357 39.79 -4.49 -3.91
C GLU A 357 38.81 -3.32 -3.80
N VAL A 358 37.53 -3.65 -3.69
CA VAL A 358 36.43 -2.73 -3.48
C VAL A 358 35.89 -2.94 -2.07
N ARG A 359 35.88 -1.88 -1.25
CA ARG A 359 35.22 -1.89 0.06
C ARG A 359 33.96 -1.04 0.00
N ILE A 360 32.88 -1.60 0.54
CA ILE A 360 31.59 -0.93 0.65
C ILE A 360 31.25 -0.81 2.12
N THR A 361 31.00 0.42 2.59
CA THR A 361 30.79 0.71 4.01
C THR A 361 29.59 1.61 4.24
N PHE A 362 29.04 1.57 5.46
CA PHE A 362 28.08 2.55 5.96
C PHE A 362 28.54 2.98 7.36
N LYS A 363 28.70 4.29 7.58
CA LYS A 363 29.26 4.86 8.82
C LYS A 363 30.58 4.20 9.25
N GLY A 364 31.46 3.93 8.28
CA GLY A 364 32.76 3.31 8.51
C GLY A 364 32.74 1.82 8.86
N ARG A 365 31.57 1.17 8.87
CA ARG A 365 31.44 -0.29 9.08
C ARG A 365 31.19 -0.99 7.75
N PRO A 366 31.65 -2.25 7.56
CA PRO A 366 31.33 -3.03 6.37
C PRO A 366 29.82 -3.08 6.11
N TYR A 367 29.45 -2.88 4.85
CA TYR A 367 28.06 -3.04 4.42
C TYR A 367 27.71 -4.53 4.39
N ALA A 368 26.53 -4.90 4.87
CA ALA A 368 26.13 -6.31 4.86
C ALA A 368 26.03 -6.81 3.42
N ALA A 369 26.71 -7.92 3.11
CA ALA A 369 26.79 -8.45 1.75
C ALA A 369 25.41 -8.79 1.16
N GLY A 370 24.48 -9.29 1.99
CA GLY A 370 23.10 -9.58 1.57
C GLY A 370 22.28 -8.34 1.20
N ASP A 371 22.70 -7.15 1.64
CA ASP A 371 22.06 -5.89 1.28
C ASP A 371 22.67 -5.26 0.01
N ILE A 372 23.68 -5.88 -0.60
CA ILE A 372 24.25 -5.44 -1.89
C ILE A 372 23.67 -6.31 -2.99
N GLU A 373 23.00 -5.69 -3.95
CA GLU A 373 22.43 -6.38 -5.11
C GLU A 373 23.52 -6.73 -6.12
N GLU A 374 24.34 -5.74 -6.48
CA GLU A 374 25.36 -5.91 -7.50
C GLU A 374 26.49 -4.90 -7.32
N VAL A 375 27.72 -5.29 -7.69
CA VAL A 375 28.88 -4.40 -7.77
C VAL A 375 29.42 -4.48 -9.18
N LYS A 376 29.14 -3.48 -10.01
CA LYS A 376 29.61 -3.40 -11.40
C LYS A 376 30.89 -2.61 -11.52
N TYR A 377 31.62 -2.83 -12.60
CA TYR A 377 32.74 -1.98 -12.98
C TYR A 377 32.69 -1.59 -14.46
N LEU A 378 33.28 -0.44 -14.77
CA LEU A 378 33.61 0.03 -16.10
C LEU A 378 35.11 0.37 -16.13
N LEU A 379 35.84 -0.24 -17.06
CA LEU A 379 37.28 -0.04 -17.24
C LEU A 379 37.53 0.73 -18.53
N PHE A 380 38.12 1.91 -18.41
CA PHE A 380 38.47 2.80 -19.51
C PHE A 380 39.99 2.90 -19.67
N ASP A 381 40.46 2.99 -20.92
CA ASP A 381 41.87 3.21 -21.21
C ASP A 381 42.25 4.71 -21.25
N ALA A 382 43.51 4.99 -21.60
CA ALA A 382 44.05 6.35 -21.74
C ALA A 382 43.36 7.22 -22.80
N LYS A 383 42.60 6.62 -23.73
CA LYS A 383 41.82 7.33 -24.74
C LYS A 383 40.36 7.51 -24.32
N SER A 384 40.03 7.20 -23.05
CA SER A 384 38.66 7.17 -22.53
C SER A 384 37.75 6.18 -23.25
N GLN A 385 38.30 5.15 -23.88
CA GLN A 385 37.51 4.08 -24.52
C GLN A 385 37.20 2.99 -23.50
N LEU A 386 35.94 2.52 -23.49
CA LEU A 386 35.53 1.41 -22.63
C LEU A 386 36.19 0.11 -23.12
N VAL A 387 37.06 -0.45 -22.30
CA VAL A 387 37.81 -1.68 -22.59
C VAL A 387 37.11 -2.91 -22.04
N ALA A 388 36.54 -2.80 -20.84
CA ALA A 388 35.84 -3.91 -20.20
C ALA A 388 34.75 -3.40 -19.24
N ASN A 389 33.75 -4.22 -19.02
CA ASN A 389 32.80 -4.08 -17.93
C ASN A 389 32.47 -5.48 -17.37
N GLY A 390 31.88 -5.51 -16.18
CA GLY A 390 31.49 -6.76 -15.53
C GLY A 390 31.10 -6.53 -14.08
N ALA A 391 31.10 -7.61 -13.30
CA ALA A 391 30.77 -7.58 -11.87
C ALA A 391 31.97 -7.99 -11.01
N ALA A 392 32.07 -7.40 -9.82
CA ALA A 392 33.04 -7.80 -8.81
C ALA A 392 32.60 -9.09 -8.10
N GLN A 393 33.57 -9.90 -7.69
CA GLN A 393 33.32 -11.13 -6.93
C GLN A 393 33.34 -10.81 -5.44
N HIS A 394 32.35 -11.30 -4.70
CA HIS A 394 32.32 -11.15 -3.26
C HIS A 394 33.42 -12.02 -2.60
N ALA A 395 34.22 -11.42 -1.73
CA ALA A 395 35.37 -12.03 -1.07
C ALA A 395 35.45 -11.57 0.39
N GLY A 396 34.84 -12.32 1.31
CA GLY A 396 34.83 -11.99 2.74
C GLY A 396 34.02 -10.74 3.05
N GLU A 397 34.68 -9.67 3.51
CA GLU A 397 34.06 -8.36 3.80
C GLU A 397 34.23 -7.33 2.65
N ALA A 398 34.85 -7.75 1.54
CA ALA A 398 35.13 -6.90 0.39
C ALA A 398 34.68 -7.57 -0.92
N TRP A 399 34.81 -6.82 -2.01
CA TRP A 399 34.62 -7.33 -3.36
C TRP A 399 35.93 -7.21 -4.12
N THR A 400 36.20 -8.17 -4.99
CA THR A 400 37.44 -8.23 -5.76
C THR A 400 37.16 -8.16 -7.25
N LEU A 401 37.96 -7.36 -7.93
CA LEU A 401 37.96 -7.20 -9.38
C LEU A 401 39.31 -7.69 -9.91
N THR A 402 39.30 -8.81 -10.64
CA THR A 402 40.51 -9.36 -11.24
C THR A 402 40.45 -9.27 -12.76
N PHE A 403 41.39 -8.54 -13.34
CA PHE A 403 41.56 -8.42 -14.79
C PHE A 403 42.60 -9.42 -15.26
N ALA A 404 42.16 -10.38 -16.08
CA ALA A 404 43.05 -11.33 -16.72
C ALA A 404 43.95 -10.65 -17.77
N PRO A 405 45.11 -11.25 -18.11
CA PRO A 405 46.01 -10.77 -19.16
C PRO A 405 45.33 -10.39 -20.48
N GLU A 406 44.29 -11.11 -20.88
CA GLU A 406 43.52 -10.88 -22.11
C GLU A 406 42.78 -9.54 -22.08
N VAL A 407 42.30 -9.14 -20.89
CA VAL A 407 41.65 -7.85 -20.68
C VAL A 407 42.67 -6.73 -20.69
N THR A 408 43.78 -6.88 -19.96
CA THR A 408 44.82 -5.84 -19.86
C THR A 408 45.59 -5.63 -21.17
N ARG A 409 45.65 -6.65 -22.05
CA ARG A 409 46.18 -6.51 -23.42
C ARG A 409 45.45 -5.50 -24.29
N ARG A 410 44.18 -5.20 -23.97
CA ARG A 410 43.35 -4.25 -24.72
C ARG A 410 43.51 -2.80 -24.24
N LEU A 411 44.25 -2.56 -23.16
CA LEU A 411 44.50 -1.23 -22.64
C LEU A 411 45.55 -0.50 -23.49
N SER A 412 45.31 0.78 -23.80
CA SER A 412 46.34 1.67 -24.34
C SER A 412 47.30 2.12 -23.23
N PRO A 413 48.62 2.26 -23.49
CA PRO A 413 49.56 2.86 -22.55
C PRO A 413 49.12 4.26 -22.11
N GLY A 414 49.26 4.58 -20.82
CA GLY A 414 48.86 5.86 -20.22
C GLY A 414 47.86 5.71 -19.07
N SER A 415 47.24 6.82 -18.66
CA SER A 415 46.33 6.87 -17.50
C SER A 415 45.00 6.15 -17.80
N SER A 416 44.77 5.00 -17.19
CA SER A 416 43.53 4.24 -17.28
C SER A 416 42.65 4.50 -16.05
N ARG A 417 41.33 4.34 -16.22
CA ARG A 417 40.33 4.65 -15.19
C ARG A 417 39.43 3.45 -14.94
N LEU A 418 39.30 3.06 -13.68
CA LEU A 418 38.35 2.06 -13.22
C LEU A 418 37.25 2.76 -12.43
N GLU A 419 36.02 2.66 -12.92
CA GLU A 419 34.81 3.09 -12.22
C GLU A 419 34.11 1.87 -11.65
N VAL A 420 33.68 1.97 -10.40
CA VAL A 420 32.95 0.92 -9.68
C VAL A 420 31.61 1.49 -9.21
N ILE A 421 30.56 0.70 -9.41
CA ILE A 421 29.17 1.05 -9.13
C ILE A 421 28.63 -0.01 -8.18
N ALA A 422 28.21 0.37 -6.98
CA ALA A 422 27.56 -0.51 -6.02
C ALA A 422 26.06 -0.20 -5.96
N VAL A 423 25.23 -1.23 -6.15
CA VAL A 423 23.77 -1.15 -6.06
C VAL A 423 23.33 -1.83 -4.76
N SER A 424 22.64 -1.08 -3.90
CA SER A 424 22.13 -1.57 -2.62
C SER A 424 20.65 -1.95 -2.72
N ARG A 425 20.25 -3.01 -2.02
CA ARG A 425 18.84 -3.39 -1.80
C ARG A 425 18.17 -2.55 -0.72
N ALA A 426 18.95 -1.84 0.11
CA ALA A 426 18.44 -1.06 1.23
C ALA A 426 18.07 0.40 0.85
N VAL A 427 18.59 0.90 -0.27
CA VAL A 427 18.33 2.25 -0.79
C VAL A 427 18.39 2.23 -2.32
N SER A 428 17.44 2.88 -3.00
CA SER A 428 17.40 2.94 -4.47
C SER A 428 18.35 4.00 -5.06
N ILE A 429 19.53 4.17 -4.47
CA ILE A 429 20.57 5.11 -4.91
C ILE A 429 21.88 4.33 -5.05
N PRO A 430 22.43 4.20 -6.27
CA PRO A 430 23.73 3.56 -6.47
C PRO A 430 24.86 4.46 -5.94
N SER A 431 25.92 3.81 -5.45
CA SER A 431 27.14 4.48 -4.99
C SER A 431 28.29 4.22 -5.94
N PHE A 432 29.18 5.20 -6.08
CA PHE A 432 30.24 5.18 -7.09
C PHE A 432 31.61 5.38 -6.45
N ALA A 433 32.62 4.75 -7.04
CA ALA A 433 34.01 5.03 -6.74
C ALA A 433 34.86 4.92 -8.01
N THR A 434 35.91 5.74 -8.07
CA THR A 434 36.79 5.79 -9.23
C THR A 434 38.23 5.72 -8.76
N VAL A 435 39.03 4.88 -9.43
CA VAL A 435 40.48 4.84 -9.25
C VAL A 435 41.16 4.95 -10.61
N SER A 436 42.27 5.69 -10.64
CA SER A 436 43.12 5.79 -11.83
C SER A 436 44.42 5.04 -11.60
N PHE A 437 44.94 4.41 -12.65
CA PHE A 437 46.23 3.71 -12.64
C PHE A 437 46.95 3.90 -13.97
N THR A 438 48.27 3.78 -13.97
CA THR A 438 49.08 3.93 -15.19
C THR A 438 49.25 2.58 -15.87
N THR A 439 48.77 2.47 -17.10
CA THR A 439 49.04 1.32 -17.97
C THR A 439 50.42 1.46 -18.60
N LEU A 440 51.31 0.53 -18.29
CA LEU A 440 52.66 0.48 -18.83
C LEU A 440 52.72 -0.41 -20.08
N PRO A 441 53.52 -0.04 -21.10
CA PRO A 441 53.77 -0.91 -22.24
C PRO A 441 54.42 -2.22 -21.79
N ARG A 442 54.33 -3.21 -22.67
CA ARG A 442 54.77 -4.58 -22.43
C ARG A 442 56.28 -4.69 -22.23
#